data_AF-A0A9Q2WDW6-F1
#
_entry.id   AF-A0A9Q2WDW6-F1
#
_cell.length_a   1.000
_cell.length_b   1.000
_cell.length_c   1.000
_cell.angle_alpha   90.00
_cell.angle_beta   90.00
_cell.angle_gamma   90.00
#
_symmetry.space_group_name_H-M   'P 1'
#
loop_
_entity.id
_entity.type
_entity.pdbx_description
1 polymer ?
#
loop_
_entity_poly.entity_id
_entity_poly.type
_entity_poly.pdbx_seq_one_letter_code
_entity_poly.pdbx_strand_id
1 'polypeptide(L)' 'MTPREIAALTAAKLEHEGHQLTPAEVREMERIIEADTVRRKRFGEMMRAPAYQWKKPAPRR' A
#
# COMPACT_ATOMS: atom_id res chain seq x y z
N MET A 1 7.30 7.04 4.03
CA MET A 1 7.95 6.23 2.98
C MET A 1 7.11 6.32 1.72
N THR A 2 7.72 6.72 0.61
CA THR A 2 7.05 6.91 -0.68
C THR A 2 7.01 5.60 -1.48
N PRO A 3 6.10 5.44 -2.46
CA PRO A 3 6.10 4.27 -3.35
C PRO A 3 7.46 4.00 -4.00
N ARG A 4 8.17 5.07 -4.39
CA ARG A 4 9.50 5.00 -4.99
C ARG A 4 10.58 4.48 -4.04
N GLU A 5 10.53 4.89 -2.77
CA GLU A 5 11.43 4.35 -1.73
C GLU A 5 11.16 2.87 -1.45
N ILE A 6 9.89 2.44 -1.45
CA ILE A 6 9.52 1.03 -1.30
C ILE A 6 10.05 0.21 -2.49
N ALA A 7 9.89 0.72 -3.71
CA ALA A 7 10.39 0.07 -4.91
C ALA A 7 11.92 -0.09 -4.88
N ALA A 8 12.65 0.97 -4.50
CA ALA A 8 14.10 0.94 -4.36
C ALA A 8 14.58 -0.08 -3.31
N LEU A 9 13.93 -0.13 -2.14
CA LEU A 9 14.26 -1.11 -1.09
C LEU A 9 13.96 -2.54 -1.53
N THR A 10 12.85 -2.74 -2.24
CA THR A 10 12.46 -4.07 -2.74
C THR A 10 13.44 -4.54 -3.82
N ALA A 11 13.85 -3.65 -4.73
CA ALA A 11 14.84 -3.97 -5.75
C ALA A 11 16.20 -4.32 -5.12
N ALA A 12 16.68 -3.50 -4.18
CA ALA A 12 17.93 -3.75 -3.46
C ALA A 12 17.92 -5.08 -2.70
N LYS A 13 16.77 -5.47 -2.12
CA LYS A 13 16.62 -6.77 -1.47
C LYS A 13 16.72 -7.92 -2.48
N LEU A 14 16.02 -7.83 -3.61
CA LEU A 14 16.04 -8.87 -4.64
C LEU A 14 17.43 -9.03 -5.24
N GLU A 15 18.13 -7.92 -5.51
CA GLU A 15 19.52 -7.93 -5.95
C GLU A 15 20.46 -8.57 -4.92
N HIS A 16 20.25 -8.28 -3.63
CA HIS A 16 21.01 -8.92 -2.54
C HIS A 16 20.76 -10.43 -2.46
N GLU A 17 19.54 -10.88 -2.75
CA GLU A 17 19.17 -12.31 -2.84
C GLU A 17 19.70 -12.99 -4.12
N GLY A 18 20.40 -12.25 -4.99
CA GLY A 18 21.03 -12.77 -6.20
C GLY A 18 20.15 -12.67 -7.45
N HIS A 19 19.01 -11.99 -7.38
CA HIS A 19 18.16 -11.74 -8.54
C HIS A 19 18.72 -10.59 -9.39
N GLN A 20 18.84 -10.81 -10.70
CA GLN A 20 19.07 -9.72 -11.64
C GLN A 20 17.73 -9.23 -12.18
N LEU A 21 17.30 -8.06 -11.70
CA LEU A 21 16.06 -7.45 -12.16
C LEU A 21 16.28 -6.76 -13.50
N THR A 22 15.45 -7.10 -14.47
CA THR A 22 15.37 -6.38 -15.72
C THR A 22 14.67 -5.02 -15.51
N PRO A 23 14.94 -4.01 -16.36
CA PRO A 23 14.23 -2.74 -16.28
C PRO A 23 12.70 -2.86 -16.42
N ALA A 24 12.20 -3.92 -17.07
CA ALA A 24 10.77 -4.18 -17.19
C ALA A 24 10.17 -4.64 -15.86
N GLU A 25 10.85 -5.53 -15.14
CA GLU A 25 10.42 -6.02 -13.82
C GLU A 25 10.42 -4.91 -12.78
N VAL A 26 11.42 -4.01 -12.82
CA VAL A 26 11.46 -2.84 -11.94
C VAL A 26 10.24 -1.94 -12.17
N ARG A 27 9.87 -1.68 -13.44
CA ARG A 27 8.69 -0.87 -13.78
C ARG A 27 7.38 -1.52 -13.33
N GLU A 28 7.28 -2.84 -13.45
CA GLU A 28 6.08 -3.56 -13.01
C GLU A 28 5.96 -3.56 -11.49
N MET A 29 7.08 -3.73 -10.77
CA MET A 29 7.13 -3.55 -9.32
C MET A 29 6.67 -2.14 -8.91
N GLU A 30 7.18 -1.09 -9.55
CA GLU A 30 6.77 0.28 -9.29
C GLU A 30 5.25 0.45 -9.48
N ARG A 31 4.68 -0.09 -10.56
CA ARG A 31 3.22 -0.05 -10.81
C ARG A 31 2.41 -0.77 -9.74
N ILE A 32 2.83 -1.96 -9.33
CA ILE A 32 2.14 -2.75 -8.31
C ILE A 32 2.15 -2.00 -6.97
N ILE A 33 3.31 -1.46 -6.59
CA ILE A 33 3.47 -0.71 -5.34
C ILE A 33 2.61 0.55 -5.38
N GLU A 34 2.60 1.28 -6.48
CA GLU A 34 1.76 2.48 -6.62
C GLU A 34 0.27 2.13 -6.51
N ALA A 35 -0.19 1.08 -7.19
CA ALA A 35 -1.57 0.59 -7.08
C ALA A 35 -1.93 0.16 -5.64
N ASP A 36 -1.02 -0.50 -4.93
CA ASP A 36 -1.21 -0.88 -3.52
C ASP A 36 -1.30 0.35 -2.61
N THR A 37 -0.45 1.35 -2.82
CA THR A 37 -0.50 2.58 -2.01
C THR A 37 -1.82 3.33 -2.16
N VAL A 38 -2.36 3.41 -3.39
CA VAL A 38 -3.68 3.99 -3.66
C VAL A 38 -4.77 3.17 -2.97
N ARG A 39 -4.70 1.83 -3.07
CA ARG A 39 -5.66 0.92 -2.42
C ARG A 39 -5.65 1.09 -0.89
N ARG A 40 -4.48 1.14 -0.27
CA ARG A 40 -4.33 1.38 1.18
C ARG A 40 -4.88 2.73 1.60
N LYS A 41 -4.64 3.79 0.82
CA LYS A 41 -5.19 5.11 1.10
C LYS A 41 -6.72 5.07 1.11
N ARG A 42 -7.33 4.49 0.06
CA ARG A 42 -8.79 4.32 -0.03
C ARG A 42 -9.36 3.49 1.11
N PHE A 43 -8.66 2.41 1.50
CA PHE A 43 -9.06 1.61 2.65
C PHE A 43 -9.03 2.42 3.96
N GLY A 44 -7.98 3.21 4.19
CA GLY A 44 -7.88 4.09 5.34
C GLY A 44 -8.99 5.16 5.37
N GLU A 45 -9.33 5.73 4.21
CA GLU A 45 -10.46 6.67 4.06
C GLU A 45 -11.79 6.00 4.38
N MET A 46 -12.02 4.79 3.85
CA MET A 46 -13.21 3.99 4.12
C MET A 46 -13.37 3.69 5.62
N MET A 47 -12.29 3.28 6.29
CA MET A 47 -12.33 2.97 7.72
C MET A 47 -12.58 4.21 8.61
N ARG A 48 -12.26 5.41 8.11
CA ARG A 48 -12.55 6.68 8.80
C ARG A 48 -13.98 7.18 8.55
N ALA A 49 -14.67 6.64 7.56
CA ALA A 49 -16.01 7.09 7.18
C ALA A 49 -17.02 6.87 8.33
N PRO A 50 -18.01 7.76 8.50
CA PRO A 50 -19.00 7.65 9.58
C PRO A 50 -19.79 6.34 9.61
N ALA A 51 -19.88 5.64 8.48
CA ALA A 51 -20.54 4.34 8.36
C ALA A 51 -19.74 3.20 9.02
N TYR A 52 -18.40 3.31 9.04
CA TYR A 52 -17.49 2.33 9.66
C TYR A 52 -17.09 2.72 11.08
N GLN A 53 -17.46 3.91 11.54
CA GLN A 53 -17.25 4.33 12.93
C GLN A 53 -18.25 3.62 13.84
N TRP A 54 -17.74 2.93 14.86
CA TRP A 54 -18.59 2.43 15.94
C TRP A 54 -19.26 3.59 16.66
N LYS A 55 -20.59 3.68 16.59
CA LYS A 55 -21.39 4.65 17.33
C LYS A 55 -22.04 3.97 18.52
N LYS A 56 -21.90 4.56 19.71
CA LYS A 56 -22.58 4.08 20.90
C LYS A 56 -24.11 4.10 20.63
N PRO A 57 -24.82 2.98 20.83
CA PRO A 57 -26.26 2.97 20.64
C PRO A 57 -26.93 3.94 21.62
N ALA A 58 -27.98 4.63 21.17
CA ALA A 58 -28.74 5.51 22.03
C ALA A 58 -29.35 4.72 23.21
N PRO A 59 -29.39 5.30 24.43
CA PRO A 59 -30.00 4.64 25.57
C PRO A 59 -31.47 4.34 25.27
N ARG A 60 -31.90 3.10 25.53
CA ARG A 60 -33.30 2.70 25.40
C ARG A 60 -34.11 3.40 26.50
N ARG A 61 -35.19 4.09 26.11
CA ARG A 61 -36.14 4.70 27.03
C ARG A 61 -37.08 3.65 27.62
#